data_AF-A0A4P6M5Q4-F1
#
_entry.id   AF-A0A4P6M5Q4-F1
#
_cell.length_a   1.000
_cell.length_b   1.000
_cell.length_c   1.000
_cell.angle_alpha   90.00
_cell.angle_beta   90.00
_cell.angle_gamma   90.00
#
_symmetry.space_group_name_H-M   'P 1'
#
loop_
_entity.id
_entity.type
_entity.pdbx_description
1 polymer ?
#
loop_
_entity_poly.entity_id
_entity_poly.type
_entity_poly.pdbx_seq_one_letter_code
_entity_poly.pdbx_strand_id
1 'polypeptide(L)'
;MAIQDRRGGYDHFDPQKMLPGEWAVVLRGDPNVSDGKATYVCFSAGVVKRLMTEEDLTIELDERTQEIINRLVGEVGAAVKDAVEAAKYASNAGESANAQAQAAEAAASRANATADDLERRRQDGEFNGPAGPQGPIGPNGPAGPQGPQGIQGKKGDKGDKGDRGGDAAVVESKGVYAFQVRGDGHLYIIYAGADAPGYKIDDNGHLVMIL
;
A
#
# COMPACT_ATOMS: atom_id res chain seq x y z
N MET A 1 45.00 38.92 33.85
CA MET A 1 45.75 38.28 32.75
C MET A 1 44.76 38.09 31.63
N ALA A 2 44.72 39.02 30.68
CA ALA A 2 43.80 38.93 29.54
C ALA A 2 44.58 38.32 28.38
N ILE A 3 44.09 37.21 27.84
CA ILE A 3 44.53 36.72 26.54
C ILE A 3 44.13 37.80 25.55
N GLN A 4 45.10 38.58 25.06
CA GLN A 4 44.86 39.56 24.00
C GLN A 4 45.11 38.86 22.67
N ASP A 5 44.05 38.38 22.02
CA ASP A 5 44.14 37.85 20.66
C ASP A 5 44.65 38.95 19.71
N ARG A 6 45.89 38.81 19.25
CA ARG A 6 46.47 39.77 18.30
C ARG A 6 45.91 39.47 16.92
N ARG A 7 45.14 40.39 16.34
CA ARG A 7 44.57 40.23 14.98
C ARG A 7 44.90 41.43 14.11
N GLY A 8 45.27 41.20 12.85
CA GLY A 8 45.59 42.30 11.93
C GLY A 8 46.37 41.86 10.69
N GLY A 9 46.88 42.84 9.94
CA GLY A 9 47.80 42.57 8.83
C GLY A 9 49.18 42.12 9.34
N TYR A 10 49.94 41.45 8.48
CA TYR A 10 51.29 40.98 8.80
C TYR A 10 52.26 42.13 9.14
N ASP A 11 52.01 43.32 8.60
CA ASP A 11 52.75 44.55 8.92
C ASP A 11 52.64 44.99 10.39
N HIS A 12 51.62 44.50 11.10
CA HIS A 12 51.43 44.71 12.54
C HIS A 12 51.84 43.50 13.39
N PHE A 13 52.30 42.42 12.76
CA PHE A 13 52.71 41.20 13.44
C PHE A 13 54.18 41.29 13.85
N ASP A 14 54.41 41.33 15.17
CA ASP A 14 55.76 41.40 15.76
C ASP A 14 55.98 40.22 16.73
N PRO A 15 56.69 39.16 16.28
CA PRO A 15 56.97 37.98 17.09
C PRO A 15 57.72 38.25 18.40
N GLN A 16 58.52 39.33 18.48
CA GLN A 16 59.30 39.65 19.68
C GLN A 16 58.45 40.25 20.79
N LYS A 17 57.29 40.82 20.44
CA LYS A 17 56.36 41.43 21.41
C LYS A 17 55.32 40.46 21.92
N MET A 18 55.28 39.22 21.42
CA MET A 18 54.33 38.21 21.86
C MET A 18 54.77 37.55 23.16
N LEU A 19 53.82 37.31 24.05
CA LEU A 19 54.04 36.54 25.28
C LEU A 19 53.87 35.03 25.03
N PRO A 20 54.55 34.17 25.81
CA PRO A 20 54.34 32.73 25.76
C PRO A 20 52.85 32.37 25.93
N GLY A 21 52.30 31.55 25.05
CA GLY A 21 50.89 31.16 25.01
C GLY A 21 49.97 32.14 24.29
N GLU A 22 50.45 33.29 23.82
CA GLU A 22 49.64 34.20 22.99
C GLU A 22 49.43 33.65 21.58
N TRP A 23 48.23 33.94 21.05
CA TRP A 23 47.83 33.62 19.70
C TRP A 23 47.82 34.90 18.86
N ALA A 24 48.21 34.76 17.60
CA ALA A 24 48.09 35.82 16.62
C ALA A 24 47.40 35.31 15.36
N VAL A 25 46.44 36.08 14.87
CA VAL A 25 45.71 35.81 13.63
C VAL A 25 46.09 36.89 12.63
N VAL A 26 46.89 36.50 11.64
CA VAL A 26 47.24 37.35 10.50
C VAL A 26 46.14 37.22 9.45
N LEU A 27 45.51 38.34 9.11
CA LEU A 27 44.33 38.41 8.24
C LEU A 27 44.66 38.78 6.79
N ARG A 28 45.91 39.20 6.53
CA ARG A 28 46.40 39.56 5.18
C ARG A 28 47.90 39.82 5.18
N GLY A 29 48.51 39.65 4.00
CA GLY A 29 49.84 40.16 3.69
C GLY A 29 51.00 39.38 4.31
N ASP A 30 50.75 38.19 4.86
CA ASP A 30 51.83 37.30 5.28
C ASP A 30 52.57 36.76 4.05
N PRO A 31 53.87 37.07 3.88
CA PRO A 31 54.62 36.67 2.70
C PRO A 31 54.96 35.17 2.68
N ASN A 32 54.70 34.43 3.77
CA ASN A 32 55.09 33.03 3.91
C ASN A 32 53.95 32.04 3.64
N VAL A 33 52.80 32.55 3.19
CA VAL A 33 51.58 31.77 2.89
C VAL A 33 50.89 32.37 1.65
N SER A 34 50.22 31.52 0.88
CA SER A 34 49.65 31.83 -0.44
C SER A 34 48.54 32.89 -0.39
N ASP A 35 47.64 32.78 0.58
CA ASP A 35 46.47 33.63 0.83
C ASP A 35 46.78 34.85 1.72
N GLY A 36 48.01 34.94 2.22
CA GLY A 36 48.46 35.97 3.16
C GLY A 36 47.85 35.88 4.55
N LYS A 37 47.19 34.77 4.93
CA LYS A 37 46.46 34.59 6.18
C LYS A 37 46.93 33.36 6.94
N ALA A 38 47.22 33.54 8.22
CA ALA A 38 47.71 32.45 9.05
C ALA A 38 47.46 32.69 10.54
N THR A 39 47.31 31.60 11.27
CA THR A 39 47.26 31.60 12.73
C THR A 39 48.60 31.15 13.29
N TYR A 40 49.07 31.85 14.32
CA TYR A 40 50.35 31.65 14.96
C TYR A 40 50.19 31.47 16.47
N VAL A 41 51.07 30.68 17.07
CA VAL A 41 51.18 30.51 18.52
C VAL A 41 52.61 30.82 18.98
N CYS A 42 52.72 31.57 20.07
CA CYS A 42 53.99 31.90 20.70
C CYS A 42 54.33 30.86 21.79
N PHE A 43 55.50 30.24 21.69
CA PHE A 43 56.00 29.30 22.72
C PHE A 43 56.90 29.98 23.74
N SER A 44 57.67 30.97 23.30
CA SER A 44 58.46 31.87 24.13
C SER A 44 58.69 33.18 23.39
N ALA A 45 59.11 34.25 24.07
CA ALA A 45 59.38 35.54 23.40
C ALA A 45 60.29 35.36 22.17
N GLY A 46 59.84 35.81 21.00
CA GLY A 46 60.53 35.65 19.72
C GLY A 46 60.45 34.25 19.08
N VAL A 47 59.88 33.25 19.74
CA VAL A 47 59.67 31.90 19.23
C VAL A 47 58.19 31.70 18.93
N VAL A 48 57.81 32.11 17.73
CA VAL A 48 56.44 32.00 17.22
C VAL A 48 56.39 31.00 16.08
N LYS A 49 55.40 30.10 16.10
CA LYS A 49 55.22 29.08 15.06
C LYS A 49 53.85 29.23 14.43
N ARG A 50 53.82 29.00 13.11
CA ARG A 50 52.56 28.92 12.37
C ARG A 50 51.84 27.64 12.77
N LEU A 51 50.60 27.80 13.20
CA LEU A 51 49.74 26.69 13.56
C LEU A 51 48.99 26.17 12.34
N MET A 52 48.40 27.08 11.56
CA MET A 52 47.54 26.75 10.42
C MET A 52 47.42 27.94 9.46
N THR A 53 47.21 27.67 8.17
CA THR A 53 46.85 28.68 7.15
C THR A 53 45.34 28.67 6.89
N GLU A 54 44.78 29.71 6.26
CA GLU A 54 43.37 29.66 5.84
C GLU A 54 43.18 28.64 4.70
N GLU A 55 44.15 28.50 3.80
CA GLU A 55 44.20 27.45 2.77
C GLU A 55 44.05 26.03 3.36
N ASP A 56 44.89 25.66 4.34
CA ASP A 56 44.83 24.34 4.97
C ASP A 56 43.45 24.06 5.60
N LEU A 57 42.88 25.07 6.26
CA LEU A 57 41.57 24.95 6.91
C LEU A 57 40.46 24.79 5.89
N THR A 58 40.55 25.50 4.77
CA THR A 58 39.58 25.43 3.70
C THR A 58 39.57 24.04 3.07
N ILE A 59 40.76 23.47 2.81
CA ILE A 59 40.88 22.11 2.27
C ILE A 59 40.22 21.09 3.21
N GLU A 60 40.53 21.14 4.50
CA GLU A 60 39.98 20.20 5.48
C GLU A 60 38.45 20.35 5.62
N LEU A 61 37.95 21.59 5.60
CA LEU A 61 36.51 21.85 5.62
C LEU A 61 35.82 21.38 4.34
N ASP A 62 36.44 21.56 3.17
CA ASP A 62 35.89 21.11 1.89
C ASP A 62 35.81 19.59 1.82
N GLU A 63 36.86 18.87 2.23
CA GLU A 63 36.85 17.40 2.29
C GLU A 63 35.74 16.88 3.21
N ARG A 64 35.61 17.46 4.41
CA ARG A 64 34.55 17.10 5.38
C ARG A 64 33.16 17.44 4.87
N THR A 65 33.01 18.57 4.19
CA THR A 65 31.74 18.97 3.58
C THR A 65 31.36 18.02 2.45
N GLN A 66 32.33 17.59 1.65
CA GLN A 66 32.11 16.64 0.56
C GLN A 66 31.67 15.26 1.06
N GLU A 67 32.23 14.77 2.17
CA GLU A 67 31.76 13.55 2.84
C GLU A 67 30.28 13.65 3.26
N ILE A 68 29.89 14.77 3.88
CA ILE A 68 28.51 15.02 4.29
C ILE A 68 27.58 15.08 3.06
N ILE A 69 28.00 15.78 2.01
CA ILE A 69 27.24 15.86 0.75
C ILE A 69 27.02 14.46 0.17
N ASN A 70 28.08 13.66 0.05
CA ASN A 70 28.00 12.31 -0.52
C ASN A 70 27.05 11.42 0.28
N ARG A 71 27.12 11.50 1.61
CA ARG A 71 26.19 10.77 2.49
C ARG A 71 24.75 11.22 2.27
N LEU A 72 24.50 12.52 2.29
CA LEU A 72 23.14 13.07 2.14
C LEU A 72 22.55 12.74 0.76
N VAL A 73 23.35 12.87 -0.31
CA VAL A 73 22.95 12.51 -1.66
C VAL A 73 22.63 11.02 -1.76
N GLY A 74 23.42 10.16 -1.10
CA GLY A 74 23.14 8.72 -1.02
C GLY A 74 21.83 8.41 -0.31
N GLU A 75 21.62 8.97 0.89
CA GLU A 75 20.39 8.78 1.68
C GLU A 75 19.14 9.30 0.94
N VAL A 76 19.21 10.51 0.37
CA VAL A 76 18.12 11.09 -0.42
C VAL A 76 17.88 10.28 -1.69
N GLY A 77 18.94 9.83 -2.37
CA GLY A 77 18.82 8.99 -3.58
C GLY A 77 18.10 7.67 -3.32
N ALA A 78 18.40 7.02 -2.19
CA ALA A 78 17.70 5.81 -1.76
C ALA A 78 16.21 6.09 -1.49
N ALA A 79 15.92 7.15 -0.71
CA ALA A 79 14.54 7.53 -0.40
C ALA A 79 13.72 7.89 -1.66
N VAL A 80 14.34 8.57 -2.64
CA VAL A 80 13.71 8.88 -3.93
C VAL A 80 13.42 7.60 -4.71
N LYS A 81 14.35 6.64 -4.71
CA LYS A 81 14.14 5.35 -5.39
C LYS A 81 12.96 4.59 -4.79
N ASP A 82 12.89 4.50 -3.46
CA ASP A 82 11.79 3.84 -2.75
C ASP A 82 10.45 4.52 -3.04
N ALA A 83 10.42 5.86 -3.07
CA ALA A 83 9.22 6.63 -3.41
C ALA A 83 8.75 6.38 -4.86
N VAL A 84 9.68 6.28 -5.81
CA VAL A 84 9.37 5.98 -7.22
C VAL A 84 8.83 4.56 -7.37
N GLU A 85 9.41 3.58 -6.68
CA GLU A 85 8.90 2.20 -6.70
C GLU A 85 7.50 2.13 -6.10
N ALA A 86 7.25 2.77 -4.95
CA ALA A 86 5.92 2.86 -4.35
C ALA A 86 4.89 3.49 -5.29
N ALA A 87 5.25 4.58 -5.99
CA ALA A 87 4.38 5.22 -6.98
C ALA A 87 4.04 4.27 -8.15
N LYS A 88 5.01 3.47 -8.58
CA LYS A 88 4.80 2.48 -9.65
C LYS A 88 3.80 1.39 -9.23
N TYR A 89 3.91 0.89 -8.00
CA TYR A 89 2.92 -0.06 -7.46
C TYR A 89 1.52 0.53 -7.41
N ALA A 90 1.39 1.78 -6.96
CA ALA A 90 0.10 2.49 -6.93
C ALA A 90 -0.49 2.66 -8.34
N SER A 91 0.34 3.01 -9.33
CA SER A 91 -0.09 3.15 -10.73
C SER A 91 -0.64 1.82 -11.28
N ASN A 92 0.12 0.73 -11.10
CA ASN A 92 -0.29 -0.59 -11.58
C ASN A 92 -1.59 -1.09 -10.91
N ALA A 93 -1.75 -0.79 -9.62
CA ALA A 93 -3.00 -1.09 -8.90
C ALA A 93 -4.18 -0.29 -9.47
N GLY A 94 -3.96 1.00 -9.79
CA GLY A 94 -4.97 1.84 -10.45
C GLY A 94 -5.36 1.33 -11.84
N GLU A 95 -4.39 0.93 -12.66
CA GLU A 95 -4.63 0.34 -13.98
C GLU A 95 -5.44 -0.97 -13.88
N SER A 96 -5.08 -1.83 -12.92
CA SER A 96 -5.78 -3.09 -12.67
C SER A 96 -7.23 -2.85 -12.21
N ALA A 97 -7.44 -1.89 -11.31
CA ALA A 97 -8.77 -1.50 -10.85
C ALA A 97 -9.62 -0.94 -12.01
N ASN A 98 -9.03 -0.12 -12.88
CA ASN A 98 -9.71 0.41 -14.06
C ASN A 98 -10.08 -0.70 -15.05
N ALA A 99 -9.19 -1.67 -15.29
CA ALA A 99 -9.48 -2.83 -16.14
C ALA A 99 -10.64 -3.68 -15.58
N GLN A 100 -10.67 -3.88 -14.25
CA GLN A 100 -11.77 -4.58 -13.58
C GLN A 100 -13.09 -3.81 -13.68
N ALA A 101 -13.07 -2.48 -13.54
CA ALA A 101 -14.25 -1.65 -13.70
C ALA A 101 -14.83 -1.75 -15.12
N GLN A 102 -13.98 -1.68 -16.14
CA GLN A 102 -14.39 -1.86 -17.54
C GLN A 102 -14.97 -3.26 -17.81
N ALA A 103 -14.38 -4.31 -17.22
CA ALA A 103 -14.91 -5.66 -17.32
C ALA A 103 -16.30 -5.79 -16.67
N ALA A 104 -16.50 -5.14 -15.52
CA ALA A 104 -17.79 -5.11 -14.84
C ALA A 104 -18.86 -4.37 -15.65
N GLU A 105 -18.52 -3.21 -16.23
CA GLU A 105 -19.43 -2.46 -17.12
C GLU A 105 -19.80 -3.25 -18.37
N ALA A 106 -18.84 -3.96 -18.97
CA ALA A 106 -19.10 -4.84 -20.11
C ALA A 106 -20.03 -6.00 -19.72
N ALA A 107 -19.84 -6.60 -18.55
CA ALA A 107 -20.72 -7.66 -18.04
C ALA A 107 -22.14 -7.14 -17.76
N ALA A 108 -22.28 -5.96 -17.15
CA ALA A 108 -23.58 -5.32 -16.94
C ALA A 108 -24.29 -5.03 -18.26
N SER A 109 -23.56 -4.54 -19.26
CA SER A 109 -24.10 -4.29 -20.60
C SER A 109 -24.62 -5.56 -21.27
N ARG A 110 -23.90 -6.69 -21.14
CA ARG A 110 -24.34 -8.00 -21.65
C ARG A 110 -25.58 -8.51 -20.91
N ALA A 111 -25.65 -8.29 -19.60
CA ALA A 111 -26.82 -8.66 -18.81
C ALA A 111 -28.05 -7.86 -19.24
N ASN A 112 -27.92 -6.55 -19.44
CA ASN A 112 -29.01 -5.71 -19.95
C ASN A 112 -29.46 -6.15 -21.34
N ALA A 113 -28.53 -6.43 -22.26
CA ALA A 113 -28.87 -6.92 -23.59
C ALA A 113 -29.62 -8.27 -23.56
N THR A 114 -29.27 -9.13 -22.60
CA THR A 114 -29.95 -10.43 -22.39
C THR A 114 -31.35 -10.23 -21.79
N ALA A 115 -31.49 -9.29 -20.85
CA ALA A 115 -32.80 -8.92 -20.29
C ALA A 115 -33.74 -8.39 -21.38
N ASP A 116 -33.25 -7.49 -22.22
CA ASP A 116 -34.01 -6.96 -23.37
C ASP A 116 -34.43 -8.06 -24.35
N ASP A 117 -33.55 -9.02 -24.63
CA ASP A 117 -33.86 -10.18 -25.49
C ASP A 117 -34.98 -11.04 -24.89
N LEU A 118 -34.87 -11.39 -23.61
CA LEU A 118 -35.89 -12.18 -22.91
C LEU A 118 -37.24 -11.47 -22.87
N GLU A 119 -37.24 -10.15 -22.69
CA GLU A 119 -38.47 -9.36 -22.72
C GLU A 119 -39.15 -9.38 -24.09
N ARG A 120 -38.39 -9.31 -25.19
CA ARG A 120 -38.94 -9.47 -26.54
C ARG A 120 -39.55 -10.85 -26.73
N ARG A 121 -38.82 -11.91 -26.39
CA ARG A 121 -39.30 -13.30 -26.50
C ARG A 121 -40.57 -13.56 -25.69
N ARG A 122 -40.70 -12.89 -24.53
CA ARG A 122 -41.92 -12.91 -23.73
C ARG A 122 -43.10 -12.25 -24.44
N GLN A 123 -42.88 -11.10 -25.06
CA GLN A 123 -43.93 -10.40 -25.83
C GLN A 123 -44.36 -11.21 -27.06
N ASP A 124 -43.44 -11.94 -27.68
CA ASP A 124 -43.70 -12.83 -28.82
C ASP A 124 -44.44 -14.12 -28.43
N GLY A 125 -44.68 -14.35 -27.13
CA GLY A 125 -45.43 -15.51 -26.63
C GLY A 125 -44.68 -16.83 -26.66
N GLU A 126 -43.35 -16.79 -26.84
CA GLU A 126 -42.50 -17.99 -26.95
C GLU A 126 -42.52 -18.87 -25.68
N PHE A 127 -42.90 -18.30 -24.54
CA PHE A 127 -43.05 -19.01 -23.26
C PHE A 127 -44.47 -19.50 -22.96
N ASN A 128 -45.45 -19.24 -23.82
CA ASN A 128 -46.81 -19.76 -23.64
C ASN A 128 -46.94 -21.15 -24.28
N GLY A 129 -47.07 -22.17 -23.44
CA GLY A 129 -47.40 -23.53 -23.89
C GLY A 129 -48.86 -23.66 -24.34
N PRO A 130 -49.20 -24.70 -25.12
CA PRO A 130 -50.59 -25.00 -25.45
C PRO A 130 -51.42 -25.23 -24.18
N ALA A 131 -52.70 -24.85 -24.21
CA ALA A 131 -53.61 -25.12 -23.11
C ALA A 131 -53.57 -26.62 -22.75
N GLY A 132 -53.44 -26.92 -21.44
CA GLY A 132 -53.44 -28.30 -20.97
C GLY A 132 -54.73 -29.02 -21.39
N PRO A 133 -54.70 -30.36 -21.55
CA PRO A 133 -55.90 -31.12 -21.89
C PRO A 133 -57.00 -30.84 -20.87
N GLN A 134 -58.25 -30.76 -21.33
CA GLN A 134 -59.40 -30.61 -20.44
C GLN A 134 -59.37 -31.74 -19.40
N GLY A 135 -59.48 -31.37 -18.12
CA GLY A 135 -59.58 -32.36 -17.05
C GLY A 135 -60.75 -33.32 -17.32
N PRO A 136 -60.65 -34.59 -16.90
CA PRO A 136 -61.75 -35.54 -17.06
C PRO A 136 -63.03 -34.95 -16.46
N ILE A 137 -64.17 -35.22 -17.11
CA ILE A 137 -65.49 -34.87 -16.59
C ILE A 137 -65.58 -35.39 -15.16
N GLY A 138 -65.92 -34.52 -14.21
CA GLY A 138 -66.10 -34.90 -12.82
C GLY A 138 -67.11 -36.05 -12.73
N PRO A 139 -66.91 -37.03 -11.83
CA PRO A 139 -67.90 -38.08 -11.63
C PRO A 139 -69.26 -37.45 -11.36
N ASN A 140 -70.32 -38.08 -11.90
CA ASN A 140 -71.69 -37.65 -11.67
C ASN A 140 -71.91 -37.47 -10.17
N GLY A 141 -72.45 -36.33 -9.75
CA GLY A 141 -72.65 -36.05 -8.33
C GLY A 141 -73.49 -37.16 -7.67
N PRO A 142 -73.17 -37.59 -6.45
CA PRO A 142 -74.05 -38.49 -5.71
C PRO A 142 -75.44 -37.84 -5.58
N ALA A 143 -76.50 -38.65 -5.59
CA ALA A 143 -77.85 -38.17 -5.33
C ALA A 143 -77.88 -37.36 -4.01
N GLY A 144 -78.49 -36.17 -4.03
CA GLY A 144 -78.42 -35.22 -2.93
C GLY A 144 -78.99 -35.76 -1.62
N PRO A 145 -78.31 -35.60 -0.48
CA PRO A 145 -78.90 -35.90 0.82
C PRO A 145 -79.94 -34.83 1.22
N GLN A 146 -80.98 -35.26 1.93
CA GLN A 146 -81.94 -34.35 2.57
C GLN A 146 -81.21 -33.54 3.68
N GLY A 147 -81.28 -32.20 3.61
CA GLY A 147 -80.47 -31.31 4.44
C GLY A 147 -80.88 -31.27 5.92
N PRO A 148 -79.90 -31.02 6.80
CA PRO A 148 -80.08 -29.99 7.82
C PRO A 148 -78.88 -29.05 7.99
N GLN A 149 -79.17 -27.93 8.64
CA GLN A 149 -78.40 -26.70 8.85
C GLN A 149 -77.07 -26.91 9.60
N GLY A 150 -76.02 -26.18 9.20
CA GLY A 150 -74.63 -26.48 9.57
C GLY A 150 -73.95 -25.59 10.62
N ILE A 151 -72.65 -25.82 10.82
CA ILE A 151 -71.57 -24.84 11.09
C ILE A 151 -70.19 -25.46 10.79
N GLN A 152 -69.29 -24.58 10.33
CA GLN A 152 -67.85 -24.62 10.02
C GLN A 152 -66.97 -25.23 11.14
N GLY A 153 -65.82 -25.90 10.96
CA GLY A 153 -65.00 -26.37 9.84
C GLY A 153 -63.56 -26.59 10.38
N LYS A 154 -62.79 -27.53 9.81
CA LYS A 154 -61.34 -27.38 9.51
C LYS A 154 -60.84 -28.56 8.66
N LYS A 155 -60.06 -28.17 7.65
CA LYS A 155 -59.49 -28.93 6.54
C LYS A 155 -58.29 -29.76 7.02
N GLY A 156 -58.23 -31.04 6.64
CA GLY A 156 -57.03 -31.87 6.70
C GLY A 156 -56.34 -31.86 5.32
N ASP A 157 -55.03 -31.69 5.34
CA ASP A 157 -54.20 -31.41 4.17
C ASP A 157 -53.92 -32.63 3.29
N LYS A 158 -53.69 -32.35 2.00
CA LYS A 158 -53.37 -33.30 0.94
C LYS A 158 -51.85 -33.39 0.78
N GLY A 159 -51.36 -34.62 0.72
CA GLY A 159 -49.94 -34.96 0.62
C GLY A 159 -49.27 -34.67 -0.72
N ASP A 160 -47.95 -34.62 -0.57
CA ASP A 160 -46.80 -35.01 -1.39
C ASP A 160 -46.66 -34.53 -2.83
N LYS A 161 -45.54 -33.84 -3.05
CA LYS A 161 -44.94 -33.54 -4.35
C LYS A 161 -43.53 -34.11 -4.36
N GLY A 162 -43.26 -34.94 -5.38
CA GLY A 162 -42.05 -35.74 -5.52
C GLY A 162 -40.77 -34.97 -5.84
N ASP A 163 -39.69 -35.76 -5.79
CA ASP A 163 -38.28 -35.39 -5.74
C ASP A 163 -37.75 -34.60 -6.95
N ARG A 164 -36.77 -33.74 -6.65
CA ARG A 164 -35.89 -33.09 -7.62
C ARG A 164 -34.48 -33.64 -7.43
N GLY A 165 -33.91 -34.19 -8.50
CA GLY A 165 -32.55 -34.73 -8.52
C GLY A 165 -31.47 -33.66 -8.55
N GLY A 166 -30.33 -34.05 -7.98
CA GLY A 166 -28.97 -33.89 -8.52
C GLY A 166 -28.45 -32.49 -8.79
N ASP A 167 -27.65 -31.98 -7.86
CA ASP A 167 -26.29 -31.39 -8.02
C ASP A 167 -25.96 -30.69 -6.68
N ALA A 168 -24.83 -30.85 -6.00
CA ALA A 168 -23.52 -31.34 -6.37
C ALA A 168 -22.94 -32.17 -5.21
N ALA A 169 -22.03 -33.08 -5.54
CA ALA A 169 -21.15 -33.70 -4.56
C ALA A 169 -20.41 -32.61 -3.77
N VAL A 170 -20.67 -32.52 -2.46
CA VAL A 170 -19.66 -31.93 -1.57
C VAL A 170 -18.58 -32.99 -1.43
N VAL A 171 -17.59 -32.90 -2.30
CA VAL A 171 -16.32 -33.56 -2.03
C VAL A 171 -15.77 -32.82 -0.81
N GLU A 172 -15.63 -33.50 0.32
CA GLU A 172 -14.68 -33.09 1.36
C GLU A 172 -13.27 -33.21 0.75
N SER A 173 -12.91 -32.26 -0.11
CA SER A 173 -11.56 -32.13 -0.60
C SER A 173 -10.82 -31.36 0.48
N LYS A 174 -10.04 -32.08 1.28
CA LYS A 174 -8.97 -31.47 2.08
C LYS A 174 -8.18 -30.54 1.16
N GLY A 175 -8.29 -29.22 1.36
CA GLY A 175 -7.59 -28.22 0.56
C GLY A 175 -8.44 -27.15 -0.13
N VAL A 176 -9.77 -27.12 0.06
CA VAL A 176 -10.58 -25.98 -0.44
C VAL A 176 -10.56 -24.85 0.59
N TYR A 177 -9.89 -23.75 0.24
CA TYR A 177 -9.92 -22.49 0.96
C TYR A 177 -10.30 -21.34 0.01
N ALA A 178 -11.02 -20.34 0.54
CA ALA A 178 -11.41 -19.13 -0.16
C ALA A 178 -11.10 -17.90 0.69
N PHE A 179 -10.76 -16.79 0.04
CA PHE A 179 -10.53 -15.51 0.70
C PHE A 179 -11.75 -14.60 0.52
N GLN A 180 -12.19 -13.95 1.60
CA GLN A 180 -13.34 -13.04 1.58
C GLN A 180 -13.06 -11.80 2.41
N VAL A 181 -13.33 -10.61 1.88
CA VAL A 181 -13.38 -9.37 2.66
C VAL A 181 -14.77 -9.23 3.28
N ARG A 182 -14.85 -9.04 4.59
CA ARG A 182 -16.13 -8.84 5.30
C ARG A 182 -16.41 -7.36 5.56
N GLY A 183 -17.60 -7.05 6.08
CA GLY A 183 -18.05 -5.66 6.29
C GLY A 183 -17.24 -4.84 7.30
N ASP A 184 -16.35 -5.48 8.05
CA ASP A 184 -15.34 -4.87 8.91
C ASP A 184 -14.04 -4.50 8.16
N GLY A 185 -13.95 -4.78 6.86
CA GLY A 185 -12.81 -4.44 6.01
C GLY A 185 -11.63 -5.39 6.12
N HIS A 186 -11.73 -6.48 6.89
CA HIS A 186 -10.66 -7.46 7.06
C HIS A 186 -10.78 -8.62 6.05
N LEU A 187 -9.63 -9.17 5.64
CA LEU A 187 -9.54 -10.36 4.80
C LEU A 187 -9.64 -11.62 5.66
N TYR A 188 -10.66 -12.44 5.40
CA TYR A 188 -10.92 -13.70 6.09
C TYR A 188 -10.63 -14.89 5.18
N ILE A 189 -10.16 -15.98 5.79
CA ILE A 189 -10.04 -17.28 5.13
C ILE A 189 -11.23 -18.12 5.53
N ILE A 190 -11.95 -18.60 4.53
CA ILE A 190 -12.99 -19.61 4.66
C ILE A 190 -12.36 -20.93 4.26
N TYR A 191 -12.33 -21.90 5.15
CA TYR A 191 -11.76 -23.22 4.89
C TYR A 191 -12.72 -24.31 5.37
N ALA A 192 -12.67 -25.46 4.73
CA ALA A 192 -13.39 -26.66 5.15
C ALA A 192 -12.41 -27.59 5.89
N GLY A 193 -12.62 -27.80 7.19
CA GLY A 193 -11.78 -28.68 8.01
C GLY A 193 -11.71 -28.25 9.48
N ALA A 194 -11.07 -29.07 10.31
CA ALA A 194 -10.86 -28.77 11.73
C ALA A 194 -9.63 -27.88 11.98
N ASP A 195 -8.62 -27.97 11.11
CA ASP A 195 -7.37 -27.24 11.23
C ASP A 195 -7.32 -26.10 10.21
N ALA A 196 -7.06 -24.88 10.69
CA ALA A 196 -6.88 -23.74 9.83
C ALA A 196 -5.57 -23.88 9.01
N PRO A 197 -5.60 -23.67 7.69
CA PRO A 197 -4.38 -23.65 6.89
C PRO A 197 -3.45 -22.52 7.35
N GLY A 198 -2.15 -22.80 7.43
CA GLY A 198 -1.13 -21.84 7.83
C GLY A 198 -0.80 -20.84 6.72
N TYR A 199 -0.72 -19.55 7.06
CA TYR A 199 -0.29 -18.49 6.14
C TYR A 199 0.64 -17.49 6.85
N LYS A 200 1.52 -16.85 6.07
CA LYS A 200 2.33 -15.71 6.51
C LYS A 200 2.46 -14.67 5.41
N ILE A 201 2.88 -13.47 5.79
CA ILE A 201 3.43 -12.48 4.87
C ILE A 201 4.94 -12.72 4.77
N ASP A 202 5.46 -12.84 3.55
CA ASP A 202 6.91 -12.94 3.32
C ASP A 202 7.61 -11.57 3.37
N ASP A 203 8.93 -11.56 3.27
CA ASP A 203 9.74 -10.32 3.31
C ASP A 203 9.43 -9.38 2.13
N ASN A 204 8.77 -9.88 1.08
CA ASN A 204 8.33 -9.10 -0.09
C ASN A 204 6.88 -8.59 0.05
N GLY A 205 6.22 -8.86 1.18
CA GLY A 205 4.84 -8.45 1.42
C GLY A 205 3.78 -9.36 0.80
N HIS A 206 4.15 -10.54 0.29
CA HIS A 206 3.20 -11.48 -0.31
C HIS A 206 2.59 -12.42 0.73
N LEU A 207 1.29 -12.67 0.61
CA LEU A 207 0.61 -13.72 1.38
C LEU A 207 0.96 -15.09 0.81
N VAL A 208 1.65 -15.92 1.61
CA VAL A 208 2.10 -17.26 1.20
C VAL A 208 1.54 -18.32 2.14
N MET A 209 1.14 -19.47 1.56
CA MET A 209 0.69 -20.64 2.32
C MET A 209 1.88 -21.39 2.89
N ILE A 210 1.75 -21.82 4.14
CA ILE A 210 2.72 -22.67 4.84
C ILE A 210 2.16 -24.10 4.80
N LEU A 211 2.83 -24.95 4.04
CA LEU A 211 2.54 -26.40 3.94
C LEU A 211 3.14 -27.17 5.11
#